data_AF-A0A398DZ99-F1
#
_entry.id   AF-A0A398DZ99-F1
#
_cell.length_a   1.000
_cell.length_b   1.000
_cell.length_c   1.000
_cell.angle_alpha   90.00
_cell.angle_beta   90.00
_cell.angle_gamma   90.00
#
_symmetry.space_group_name_H-M   'P 1'
#
loop_
_entity.id
_entity.type
_entity.pdbx_description
1 polymer ?
#
loop_
_entity_poly.entity_id
_entity_poly.type
_entity_poly.pdbx_seq_one_letter_code
_entity_poly.pdbx_strand_id
1 'polypeptide(L)'
;MEVNWFLPSQKLVHKVRTGSHITKMHDNAQTPCARMLARKDASKETKKCLRAIRAELDIITLLHEIFLCQEQLNEITKRKQPLVIKKRGNYASVSGEFTT
;
A
#
# COMPACT_ATOMS: atom_id res chain seq x y z
N MET A 1 8.75 -6.69 -2.57
CA MET A 1 8.53 -5.44 -3.34
C MET A 1 7.11 -5.00 -3.06
N GLU A 2 6.93 -3.95 -2.26
CA GLU A 2 5.60 -3.41 -1.98
C GLU A 2 5.23 -2.45 -3.11
N VAL A 3 4.46 -2.95 -4.08
CA VAL A 3 3.96 -2.12 -5.18
C VAL A 3 2.71 -1.45 -4.67
N ASN A 4 2.86 -0.26 -4.11
CA ASN A 4 1.74 0.57 -3.73
C ASN A 4 0.94 0.94 -4.98
N TRP A 5 -0.11 0.16 -5.29
CA TRP A 5 -0.90 0.28 -6.51
C TRP A 5 -1.57 1.66 -6.66
N PHE A 6 -1.81 2.32 -5.54
CA PHE A 6 -2.70 3.47 -5.42
C PHE A 6 -2.01 4.77 -5.03
N LEU A 7 -0.92 4.72 -4.26
CA LEU A 7 -0.22 5.93 -3.90
C LEU A 7 0.74 6.36 -5.02
N PRO A 8 0.67 7.62 -5.45
CA PRO A 8 1.61 8.14 -6.42
C PRO A 8 3.01 8.17 -5.82
N SER A 9 4.00 7.73 -6.59
CA SER A 9 5.40 7.81 -6.19
C SER A 9 6.25 8.40 -7.31
N GLN A 10 7.23 9.21 -6.92
CA GLN A 10 8.27 9.68 -7.83
C GLN A 10 9.37 8.62 -7.92
N LYS A 11 9.94 8.47 -9.11
CA LYS A 11 11.09 7.62 -9.38
C LYS A 11 12.27 8.49 -9.77
N LEU A 12 13.45 8.06 -9.33
CA LEU A 12 14.71 8.71 -9.67
C LEU A 12 15.01 8.44 -11.15
N VAL A 13 15.03 9.50 -11.95
CA VAL A 13 15.31 9.42 -13.40
C VAL A 13 16.80 9.54 -13.64
N HIS A 14 17.45 10.44 -12.90
CA HIS A 14 18.85 10.75 -13.12
C HIS A 14 19.54 11.06 -11.80
N LYS A 15 20.78 10.59 -11.68
CA LYS A 15 21.66 10.88 -10.55
C LYS A 15 23.06 11.09 -11.09
N VAL A 16 23.60 12.29 -10.92
CA VAL A 16 24.96 12.63 -11.33
C VAL A 16 25.74 13.12 -10.13
N ARG A 17 27.03 12.76 -10.12
CA ARG A 17 28.00 13.25 -9.15
C ARG A 17 28.97 14.20 -9.84
N THR A 18 29.11 15.40 -9.29
CA THR A 18 30.10 16.40 -9.72
C THR A 18 31.00 16.69 -8.53
N GLY A 19 32.17 16.05 -8.50
CA GLY A 19 33.08 16.09 -7.35
C GLY A 19 32.45 15.52 -6.09
N SER A 20 32.27 16.35 -5.06
CA SER A 20 31.59 15.99 -3.80
C SER A 20 30.06 16.12 -3.86
N HIS A 21 29.51 16.80 -4.88
CA HIS A 21 28.06 17.08 -4.96
C HIS A 21 27.31 16.00 -5.75
N ILE A 22 26.10 15.68 -5.30
CA ILE A 22 25.20 14.74 -5.98
C ILE A 22 23.89 15.45 -6.32
N THR A 23 23.57 15.53 -7.60
CA THR A 23 22.30 16.05 -8.10
C THR A 23 21.39 14.89 -8.48
N LYS A 24 20.15 14.90 -7.97
CA LYS A 24 19.12 13.90 -8.25
C LYS A 24 17.94 14.56 -8.95
N MET A 25 17.51 14.01 -10.07
CA MET A 25 16.30 14.42 -10.76
C MET A 25 15.27 13.31 -10.67
N HIS A 26 14.09 13.65 -10.15
CA HIS A 26 12.95 12.74 -10.05
C HIS A 26 11.92 13.11 -11.11
N ASP A 27 11.08 12.14 -11.48
CA ASP A 27 9.95 12.40 -12.36
C ASP A 27 8.72 12.92 -11.60
N ASN A 28 7.62 13.09 -12.34
CA ASN A 28 6.32 13.39 -11.77
C ASN A 28 5.78 12.17 -11.01
N ALA A 29 5.16 12.44 -9.86
CA ALA A 29 4.57 11.40 -9.03
C ALA A 29 3.44 10.69 -9.80
N GLN A 30 3.54 9.38 -9.92
CA GLN A 30 2.53 8.55 -10.60
C GLN A 30 2.32 7.26 -9.84
N THR A 31 1.09 6.73 -9.87
CA THR A 31 0.83 5.38 -9.36
C THR A 31 1.52 4.37 -10.27
N PRO A 32 1.96 3.21 -9.76
CA PRO A 32 2.53 2.14 -10.58
C PRO A 32 1.61 1.71 -11.73
N CYS A 33 0.29 1.64 -11.49
CA CYS A 33 -0.70 1.34 -12.52
C CYS A 33 -0.74 2.42 -13.61
N ALA A 34 -0.80 3.71 -13.24
CA ALA A 34 -0.77 4.82 -14.19
C ALA A 34 0.52 4.82 -15.03
N ARG A 35 1.66 4.56 -14.39
CA ARG A 35 2.96 4.45 -15.04
C ARG A 35 3.01 3.30 -16.05
N MET A 36 2.44 2.14 -15.71
CA MET A 36 2.37 0.98 -16.60
C MET A 36 1.40 1.22 -17.77
N LEU A 37 0.32 1.96 -17.56
CA LEU A 37 -0.62 2.34 -18.64
C LEU A 37 -0.01 3.33 -19.64
N ALA A 38 0.83 4.25 -19.15
CA ALA A 38 1.52 5.26 -19.97
C ALA A 38 2.65 4.70 -20.84
N ARG A 39 3.24 3.56 -20.46
CA ARG A 39 4.29 2.86 -21.20
C ARG A 39 3.85 2.45 -22.60
N LYS A 40 4.64 2.76 -23.63
CA LYS A 40 4.33 2.43 -25.04
C LYS A 40 4.55 0.95 -25.38
N ASP A 41 5.44 0.30 -24.63
CA ASP A 41 5.88 -1.08 -24.80
C ASP A 41 4.95 -2.11 -24.13
N ALA A 42 3.99 -1.67 -23.31
CA ALA A 42 2.98 -2.55 -22.76
C ALA A 42 1.91 -2.92 -23.81
N SER A 43 1.58 -4.22 -23.90
CA SER A 43 0.58 -4.73 -24.84
C SER A 43 -0.82 -4.15 -24.57
N LYS A 44 -1.67 -4.13 -25.61
CA LYS A 44 -3.05 -3.65 -25.48
C LYS A 44 -3.85 -4.49 -24.47
N GLU A 45 -3.61 -5.79 -24.45
CA GLU A 45 -4.24 -6.75 -23.54
C GLU A 45 -3.84 -6.48 -22.08
N THR A 46 -2.55 -6.30 -21.81
CA THR A 46 -2.06 -5.95 -20.47
C THR A 46 -2.71 -4.64 -20.00
N LYS A 47 -2.77 -3.62 -20.86
CA LYS A 47 -3.43 -2.34 -20.51
C LYS A 47 -4.93 -2.50 -20.24
N LYS A 48 -5.60 -3.41 -20.95
CA LYS A 48 -7.03 -3.73 -20.70
C LYS A 48 -7.20 -4.39 -19.33
N CYS A 49 -6.38 -5.37 -19.00
CA CYS A 49 -6.38 -6.04 -17.70
C CYS A 49 -6.11 -5.06 -16.54
N LEU A 50 -5.09 -4.21 -16.67
CA LEU A 50 -4.77 -3.19 -15.66
C LEU A 50 -5.93 -2.21 -15.40
N ARG A 51 -6.68 -1.84 -16.44
CA ARG A 51 -7.87 -0.99 -16.30
C ARG A 51 -9.01 -1.72 -15.60
N ALA A 52 -9.22 -3.00 -15.90
CA ALA A 52 -10.22 -3.82 -15.23
C ALA A 52 -9.91 -3.96 -13.73
N ILE A 53 -8.68 -4.34 -13.38
CA ILE A 53 -8.22 -4.41 -11.99
C ILE A 53 -8.38 -3.06 -11.30
N ARG A 54 -7.99 -1.95 -11.95
CA ARG A 54 -8.17 -0.62 -11.35
C ARG A 54 -9.63 -0.25 -11.10
N ALA A 55 -10.55 -0.71 -11.94
CA ALA A 55 -11.98 -0.45 -11.77
C ALA A 55 -12.61 -1.31 -10.67
N GLU A 56 -12.14 -2.55 -10.51
CA GLU A 56 -12.54 -3.45 -9.43
C GLU A 56 -12.00 -2.98 -8.07
N LEU A 57 -10.76 -2.51 -8.04
CA LEU A 57 -10.07 -2.06 -6.83
C LEU A 57 -10.49 -0.62 -6.49
N ASP A 58 -11.73 -0.47 -6.01
CA ASP A 58 -12.24 0.79 -5.46
C ASP A 58 -11.67 1.03 -4.05
N ILE A 59 -10.76 2.00 -3.96
CA ILE A 59 -10.06 2.36 -2.72
C ILE A 59 -11.03 2.82 -1.64
N ILE A 60 -12.11 3.52 -2.01
CA ILE A 60 -13.05 4.07 -1.04
C ILE A 60 -13.81 2.94 -0.36
N THR A 61 -14.29 1.99 -1.16
CA THR A 61 -14.96 0.78 -0.67
C THR A 61 -14.02 -0.04 0.21
N LEU A 62 -12.79 -0.30 -0.24
CA LEU A 62 -11.81 -1.06 0.54
C LEU A 62 -11.45 -0.39 1.88
N LEU A 63 -11.26 0.94 1.89
CA LEU A 63 -10.99 1.66 3.13
C LEU A 63 -12.16 1.56 4.10
N HIS A 64 -13.39 1.71 3.61
CA HIS A 64 -14.59 1.58 4.42
C HIS A 64 -14.70 0.18 5.05
N GLU A 65 -14.44 -0.88 4.28
CA GLU A 65 -14.42 -2.26 4.79
C GLU A 65 -13.35 -2.46 5.88
N ILE A 66 -12.13 -1.95 5.65
CA ILE A 66 -11.05 -2.02 6.64
C ILE A 66 -11.46 -1.32 7.95
N PHE A 67 -12.03 -0.12 7.86
CA PHE A 67 -12.49 0.61 9.05
C PHE A 67 -13.60 -0.15 9.78
N LEU A 68 -14.57 -0.71 9.07
CA LEU A 68 -15.62 -1.53 9.66
C LEU A 68 -15.05 -2.73 10.42
N CYS A 69 -14.09 -3.44 9.83
CA CYS A 69 -13.42 -4.56 10.51
C CYS A 69 -12.66 -4.11 11.77
N GLN A 70 -12.01 -2.95 11.73
CA GLN A 70 -11.31 -2.39 12.89
C GLN A 70 -12.27 -2.00 14.01
N GLU A 71 -13.42 -1.40 13.67
CA GLU A 71 -14.48 -1.08 14.64
C GLU A 71 -15.03 -2.35 15.29
N GLN A 72 -15.35 -3.37 14.51
CA GLN A 72 -15.81 -4.66 15.02
C GLN A 72 -14.79 -5.29 16.00
N LEU A 73 -13.51 -5.28 15.63
CA LEU A 73 -12.44 -5.78 16.50
C LEU A 73 -12.32 -4.98 17.80
N ASN A 74 -12.45 -3.65 17.71
CA ASN A 74 -12.45 -2.76 18.87
C ASN A 74 -13.64 -3.05 19.79
N GLU A 75 -14.84 -3.24 19.24
CA GLU A 75 -16.03 -3.58 20.03
C GLU A 75 -15.90 -4.93 20.73
N ILE A 76 -15.36 -5.95 20.06
CA ILE A 76 -15.05 -7.25 20.69
C ILE A 76 -14.04 -7.08 21.84
N THR A 77 -13.02 -6.23 21.64
CA THR A 77 -11.99 -5.96 22.65
C THR A 77 -12.56 -5.21 23.85
N LYS A 78 -13.37 -4.16 23.63
CA LYS A 78 -14.03 -3.38 24.70
C LYS A 78 -14.93 -4.26 25.57
N ARG A 79 -15.62 -5.24 24.97
CA ARG A 79 -16.47 -6.20 25.68
C ARG A 79 -15.70 -7.20 26.56
N LYS A 80 -14.40 -7.44 26.32
CA LYS A 80 -13.61 -8.53 26.94
C LYS A 80 -12.50 -8.12 27.93
N GLN A 81 -12.43 -6.85 28.39
CA GLN A 81 -11.40 -6.38 29.35
C GLN A 81 -9.95 -6.34 28.76
N PRO A 82 -8.95 -5.75 29.46
CA PRO A 82 -7.82 -5.10 28.80
C PRO A 82 -6.80 -6.10 28.24
N LEU A 83 -6.51 -5.94 26.94
CA LEU A 83 -5.37 -6.60 26.31
C LEU A 83 -4.07 -5.94 26.78
N VAL A 84 -3.23 -6.70 27.50
CA VAL A 84 -1.86 -6.29 27.80
C VAL A 84 -1.04 -6.43 26.51
N ILE A 85 -0.87 -5.32 25.79
CA ILE A 85 -0.08 -5.26 24.56
C ILE A 85 1.41 -5.39 24.92
N LYS A 86 1.98 -6.58 24.77
CA LYS A 86 3.45 -6.77 24.87
C LYS A 86 4.08 -6.45 23.52
N LYS A 87 4.85 -5.35 23.45
CA LYS A 87 5.68 -5.03 22.28
C LYS A 87 6.80 -6.07 22.13
N ARG A 88 6.83 -6.76 20.99
CA ARG A 88 8.04 -7.43 20.46
C ARG A 88 8.35 -6.83 19.09
N GLY A 89 9.22 -5.81 19.06
CA GLY A 89 9.63 -5.14 17.81
C GLY A 89 8.53 -4.31 17.13
N ASN A 90 8.66 -4.07 15.82
CA ASN A 90 7.84 -3.12 15.05
C ASN A 90 6.48 -3.66 14.57
N TYR A 91 6.13 -4.91 14.85
CA TYR A 91 4.85 -5.49 14.47
C TYR A 91 4.23 -6.20 15.68
N ALA A 92 2.96 -5.92 15.96
CA ALA A 92 2.21 -6.56 17.05
C ALA A 92 1.46 -7.79 16.52
N SER A 93 1.76 -8.96 17.05
CA SER A 93 1.01 -10.19 16.79
C SER A 93 0.16 -10.55 18.01
N VAL A 94 -1.14 -10.76 17.80
CA VAL A 94 -2.08 -11.22 18.84
C VAL A 94 -1.99 -12.74 18.92
N SER A 95 -1.32 -13.25 19.95
CA SER A 95 -1.41 -14.68 20.31
C SER A 95 -2.37 -14.80 21.48
N GLY A 96 -3.63 -15.09 21.19
CA GLY A 96 -4.59 -15.57 22.18
C GLY A 96 -4.70 -17.08 22.05
N GLU A 97 -4.18 -17.82 23.02
CA GLU A 97 -4.55 -19.23 23.18
C GLU A 97 -6.03 -19.27 23.55
N PHE A 98 -6.85 -19.79 22.63
CA PHE A 98 -8.24 -20.11 22.89
C PHE A 98 -8.27 -21.34 23.77
N THR A 99 -8.39 -21.16 25.09
CA THR A 99 -8.77 -22.25 25.99
C THR A 99 -10.28 -22.25 26.14
N THR A 100 -10.84 -23.44 25.92
CA THR A 100 -12.24 -23.90 25.89
C THR A 100 -13.19 -23.25 26.89
#